data_AF-A0A2J8TJR0-F1
#
_entry.id   AF-A0A2J8TJR0-F1
#
_cell.length_a   1.000
_cell.length_b   1.000
_cell.length_c   1.000
_cell.angle_alpha   90.00
_cell.angle_beta   90.00
_cell.angle_gamma   90.00
#
_symmetry.space_group_name_H-M   'P 1'
#
loop_
_entity.id
_entity.type
_entity.pdbx_description
1 polymer ?
#
loop_
_entity_poly.entity_id
_entity_poly.type
_entity_poly.pdbx_seq_one_letter_code
_entity_poly.pdbx_strand_id
1 'polypeptide(L)'
;SPVTTPLGLIMLKTTSEELACPREDLSVARKEELRKLLLDQVQTVLGLLTGDLLSNLLQSPSSAKLLNQPIPILDVESEYICSLALECLAHLFSWIPLSASITPSLLTTIFHFARFGCDIRARKMASVNGSSQNCVSGQERGRLGVLAMSCINELMSKNCVPMEFEEYLLRMFQQTFYLLQKITKDNNAHTVKSRLEELDESYIEKFTDFLRLFVSVHLRRIESYSQFPVVEFLTLLFKYTFHQPTHEGYFSCL
;
A
#
# COMPACT_ATOMS: atom_id res chain seq x y z
N SER A 1 21.99 2.34 -14.21
CA SER A 1 21.62 3.49 -15.07
C SER A 1 20.11 3.64 -15.00
N PRO A 2 19.55 4.86 -14.94
CA PRO A 2 18.09 5.07 -14.90
C PRO A 2 17.35 4.30 -16.00
N VAL A 3 17.94 4.26 -17.22
CA VAL A 3 17.41 3.54 -18.39
C VAL A 3 17.25 2.03 -18.19
N THR A 4 18.09 1.40 -17.36
CA THR A 4 18.05 -0.06 -17.14
C THR A 4 17.21 -0.46 -15.92
N THR A 5 16.76 0.51 -15.12
CA THR A 5 16.02 0.25 -13.88
C THR A 5 14.72 -0.52 -14.12
N PRO A 6 13.87 -0.14 -15.10
CA PRO A 6 12.64 -0.89 -15.35
C PRO A 6 12.89 -2.35 -15.74
N LEU A 7 13.89 -2.59 -16.60
CA LEU A 7 14.26 -3.93 -17.02
C LEU A 7 14.75 -4.78 -15.83
N GLY A 8 15.56 -4.19 -14.94
CA GLY A 8 16.01 -4.85 -13.71
C GLY A 8 14.85 -5.24 -12.79
N LEU A 9 13.86 -4.36 -12.63
CA LEU A 9 12.66 -4.65 -11.82
C LEU A 9 11.80 -5.75 -12.43
N ILE A 10 11.61 -5.74 -13.76
CA ILE A 10 10.88 -6.79 -14.48
C ILE A 10 11.59 -8.13 -14.27
N MET A 11 12.91 -8.18 -14.48
CA MET A 11 13.68 -9.40 -14.27
C MET A 11 13.60 -9.90 -12.82
N LEU A 12 13.66 -9.00 -11.85
CA LEU A 12 13.54 -9.34 -10.43
C LEU A 12 12.16 -9.93 -10.10
N LYS A 13 11.08 -9.31 -10.60
CA LYS A 13 9.70 -9.81 -10.43
C LYS A 13 9.55 -11.19 -11.07
N THR A 14 9.96 -11.36 -12.33
CA THR A 14 9.92 -12.67 -13.01
C THR A 14 10.73 -13.73 -12.26
N THR A 15 11.91 -13.37 -11.74
CA THR A 15 12.73 -14.28 -10.94
C THR A 15 12.01 -14.67 -9.64
N SER A 16 11.34 -13.72 -8.99
CA SER A 16 10.53 -14.02 -7.81
C SER A 16 9.35 -14.94 -8.12
N GLU A 17 8.67 -14.77 -9.25
CA GLU A 17 7.53 -15.59 -9.68
C GLU A 17 7.95 -17.05 -9.93
N GLU A 18 8.99 -17.25 -10.73
CA GLU A 18 9.50 -18.58 -11.07
C GLU A 18 10.04 -19.35 -9.85
N LEU A 19 10.61 -18.64 -8.88
CA LEU A 19 11.24 -19.28 -7.73
C LEU A 19 10.35 -19.40 -6.49
N ALA A 20 9.28 -18.60 -6.41
CA ALA A 20 8.24 -18.79 -5.40
C ALA A 20 7.43 -20.07 -5.66
N CYS A 21 7.25 -20.44 -6.94
CA CYS A 21 6.62 -21.68 -7.38
C CYS A 21 7.53 -22.47 -8.34
N PRO A 22 8.61 -23.10 -7.83
CA PRO A 22 9.56 -23.82 -8.68
C PRO A 22 8.89 -24.97 -9.44
N ARG A 23 9.35 -25.21 -10.67
CA ARG A 23 8.84 -26.28 -11.53
C ARG A 23 8.76 -27.63 -10.82
N GLU A 24 7.71 -28.39 -11.14
CA GLU A 24 7.39 -29.65 -10.46
C GLU A 24 8.50 -30.71 -10.58
N ASP A 25 9.23 -30.70 -11.70
CA ASP A 25 10.31 -31.63 -12.05
C ASP A 25 11.60 -31.44 -11.23
N LEU A 26 11.73 -30.34 -10.47
CA LEU A 26 12.86 -30.14 -9.55
C LEU A 26 12.74 -31.07 -8.34
N SER A 27 13.87 -31.64 -7.92
CA SER A 27 13.95 -32.39 -6.67
C SER A 27 13.63 -31.50 -5.47
N VAL A 28 13.05 -32.10 -4.41
CA VAL A 28 12.71 -31.38 -3.17
C VAL A 28 13.92 -30.68 -2.58
N ALA A 29 15.07 -31.36 -2.53
CA ALA A 29 16.32 -30.77 -2.03
C ALA A 29 16.75 -29.52 -2.82
N ARG A 30 16.58 -29.53 -4.15
CA ARG A 30 16.91 -28.36 -4.97
C ARG A 30 15.93 -27.21 -4.74
N LYS A 31 14.63 -27.50 -4.57
CA LYS A 31 13.61 -26.48 -4.23
C LYS A 31 13.92 -25.80 -2.90
N GLU A 32 14.29 -26.57 -1.88
CA GLU A 32 14.69 -26.05 -0.57
C GLU A 32 15.96 -25.20 -0.64
N GLU A 33 16.98 -25.65 -1.36
CA GLU A 33 18.22 -24.91 -1.57
C GLU A 33 17.97 -23.57 -2.26
N LEU A 34 17.21 -23.56 -3.36
CA LEU A 34 16.86 -22.34 -4.09
C LEU A 34 16.06 -21.38 -3.21
N ARG A 35 15.07 -21.89 -2.46
CA ARG A 35 14.30 -21.08 -1.52
C ARG A 35 15.20 -20.45 -0.47
N LYS A 36 16.13 -21.22 0.12
CA LYS A 36 17.08 -20.71 1.11
C LYS A 36 17.94 -19.58 0.53
N LEU A 37 18.55 -19.79 -0.63
CA LEU A 37 19.40 -18.80 -1.29
C LEU A 37 18.64 -17.49 -1.60
N LEU A 38 17.35 -17.59 -1.94
CA LEU A 38 16.53 -16.40 -2.18
C LEU A 38 16.20 -15.66 -0.89
N LEU A 39 15.86 -16.39 0.17
CA LEU A 39 15.62 -15.81 1.48
C LEU A 39 16.85 -15.05 2.00
N ASP A 40 18.06 -15.56 1.73
CA ASP A 40 19.30 -14.88 2.07
C ASP A 40 19.47 -13.53 1.32
N GLN A 41 18.81 -13.34 0.18
CA GLN A 41 18.84 -12.09 -0.60
C GLN A 41 17.65 -11.16 -0.33
N VAL A 42 16.60 -11.61 0.36
CA VAL A 42 15.36 -10.84 0.56
C VAL A 42 15.63 -9.47 1.18
N GLN A 43 16.47 -9.39 2.21
CA GLN A 43 16.76 -8.11 2.89
C GLN A 43 17.45 -7.12 1.94
N THR A 44 18.39 -7.59 1.14
CA THR A 44 19.08 -6.78 0.12
C THR A 44 18.08 -6.25 -0.90
N VAL A 45 17.19 -7.13 -1.40
CA VAL A 45 16.16 -6.77 -2.39
C VAL A 45 15.17 -5.76 -1.81
N LEU A 46 14.68 -5.97 -0.60
CA LEU A 46 13.78 -5.04 0.08
C LEU A 46 14.45 -3.69 0.33
N GLY A 47 15.73 -3.67 0.73
CA GLY A 47 16.53 -2.45 0.89
C GLY A 47 16.62 -1.64 -0.41
N LEU A 48 16.94 -2.31 -1.52
CA LEU A 48 17.01 -1.68 -2.84
C LEU A 48 15.65 -1.11 -3.30
N LEU A 49 14.59 -1.91 -3.20
CA LEU A 49 13.25 -1.49 -3.64
C LEU A 49 12.71 -0.33 -2.79
N THR A 50 12.84 -0.42 -1.47
CA THR A 50 12.17 0.50 -0.54
C THR A 50 13.02 1.70 -0.19
N GLY A 51 14.29 1.49 0.15
CA GLY A 51 15.23 2.54 0.54
C GLY A 51 15.77 3.28 -0.67
N ASP A 52 16.39 2.55 -1.60
CA ASP A 52 17.16 3.18 -2.68
C ASP A 52 16.30 3.64 -3.85
N LEU A 53 15.15 3.02 -4.08
CA LEU A 53 14.29 3.35 -5.21
C LEU A 53 13.08 4.17 -4.78
N LEU A 54 12.13 3.55 -4.07
CA LEU A 54 10.85 4.18 -3.73
C LEU A 54 11.03 5.42 -2.84
N SER A 55 11.86 5.35 -1.79
CA SER A 55 12.04 6.50 -0.88
C SER A 55 12.77 7.68 -1.55
N ASN A 56 13.72 7.39 -2.44
CA ASN A 56 14.44 8.40 -3.21
C ASN A 56 13.54 9.10 -4.24
N LEU A 57 12.69 8.35 -4.95
CA LEU A 57 11.72 8.92 -5.89
C LEU A 57 10.65 9.76 -5.19
N LEU A 58 10.29 9.40 -3.96
CA LEU A 58 9.40 10.22 -3.12
C LEU A 58 10.07 11.48 -2.55
N GLN A 59 11.37 11.69 -2.76
CA GLN A 59 12.17 12.79 -2.19
C GLN A 59 11.93 12.98 -0.68
N SER A 60 11.76 11.89 0.06
CA SER A 60 11.24 11.93 1.43
C SER A 60 12.36 12.15 2.47
N PRO A 61 12.45 13.30 3.16
CA PRO A 61 13.25 13.41 4.37
C PRO A 61 12.52 12.74 5.54
N SER A 62 13.17 11.78 6.22
CA SER A 62 12.83 11.21 7.55
C SER A 62 11.34 10.86 7.84
N SER A 63 11.07 9.60 8.18
CA SER A 63 9.75 8.98 8.39
C SER A 63 8.73 9.76 9.24
N ALA A 64 9.19 10.62 10.16
CA ALA A 64 8.34 11.37 11.09
C ALA A 64 7.55 12.54 10.46
N LYS A 65 7.97 13.08 9.30
CA LYS A 65 7.29 14.23 8.68
C LYS A 65 6.26 13.84 7.61
N LEU A 66 6.25 12.58 7.18
CA LEU A 66 5.54 12.12 5.97
C LEU A 66 4.01 12.24 6.00
N LEU A 67 3.37 12.04 7.16
CA LEU A 67 1.91 12.04 7.26
C LEU A 67 1.26 13.37 6.84
N ASN A 68 1.95 14.49 7.05
CA ASN A 68 1.41 15.83 6.77
C ASN A 68 2.00 16.48 5.50
N GLN A 69 2.95 15.84 4.82
CA GLN A 69 3.51 16.38 3.58
C GLN A 69 2.54 16.20 2.40
N PRO A 70 2.46 17.17 1.46
CA PRO A 70 1.73 16.98 0.22
C PRO A 70 2.32 15.79 -0.54
N ILE A 71 1.46 15.11 -1.31
CA ILE A 71 1.90 13.99 -2.15
C ILE A 71 2.77 14.57 -3.27
N PRO A 72 3.99 14.03 -3.48
CA PRO A 72 4.87 14.53 -4.53
C PRO A 72 4.23 14.37 -5.91
N ILE A 73 4.59 15.26 -6.82
CA ILE A 73 4.26 15.14 -8.24
C ILE A 73 5.38 14.31 -8.86
N LEU A 74 5.04 13.15 -9.41
CA LEU A 74 5.96 12.27 -10.11
C LEU A 74 5.82 12.49 -11.62
N ASP A 75 6.91 12.34 -12.36
CA ASP A 75 6.84 12.24 -13.81
C ASP A 75 6.45 10.82 -14.24
N VAL A 76 6.09 10.65 -15.51
CA VAL A 76 5.59 9.38 -16.06
C VAL A 76 6.60 8.25 -15.88
N GLU A 77 7.89 8.54 -16.02
CA GLU A 77 8.96 7.55 -15.84
C GLU A 77 9.05 7.09 -14.38
N SER A 78 9.02 8.02 -13.42
CA SER A 78 9.04 7.71 -11.99
C SER A 78 7.78 6.95 -11.56
N GLU A 79 6.61 7.31 -12.09
CA GLU A 79 5.36 6.58 -11.83
C GLU A 79 5.47 5.14 -12.33
N TYR A 80 5.97 4.93 -13.55
CA TYR A 80 6.17 3.59 -14.10
C TYR A 80 7.15 2.76 -13.26
N ILE A 81 8.29 3.33 -12.87
CA ILE A 81 9.28 2.67 -12.01
C ILE A 81 8.68 2.31 -10.64
N CYS A 82 7.93 3.23 -10.02
CA CYS A 82 7.25 2.96 -8.75
C CYS A 82 6.21 1.84 -8.88
N SER A 83 5.48 1.79 -10.00
CA SER A 83 4.50 0.73 -10.24
C SER A 83 5.16 -0.66 -10.28
N LEU A 84 6.26 -0.81 -11.02
CA LEU A 84 7.01 -2.07 -11.11
C LEU A 84 7.59 -2.48 -9.75
N ALA A 85 8.11 -1.51 -8.98
CA ALA A 85 8.65 -1.77 -7.65
C ALA A 85 7.56 -2.22 -6.66
N LEU A 86 6.38 -1.58 -6.66
CA LEU A 86 5.25 -1.99 -5.82
C LEU A 86 4.70 -3.36 -6.21
N GLU A 87 4.60 -3.67 -7.51
CA GLU A 87 4.22 -5.00 -7.98
C GLU A 87 5.21 -6.08 -7.52
N CYS A 88 6.51 -5.78 -7.58
CA CYS A 88 7.55 -6.67 -7.08
C CYS A 88 7.42 -6.89 -5.56
N LEU A 89 7.19 -5.83 -4.78
CA LEU A 89 6.97 -5.92 -3.34
C LEU A 89 5.75 -6.76 -2.98
N ALA A 90 4.61 -6.54 -3.64
CA ALA A 90 3.40 -7.34 -3.43
C ALA A 90 3.67 -8.83 -3.68
N HIS A 91 4.35 -9.16 -4.78
CA HIS A 91 4.70 -10.54 -5.08
C HIS A 91 5.65 -11.13 -4.03
N LEU A 92 6.69 -10.41 -3.60
CA LEU A 92 7.60 -10.85 -2.53
C LEU A 92 6.82 -11.14 -1.22
N PHE A 93 5.97 -10.21 -0.79
CA PHE A 93 5.18 -10.37 0.45
C PHE A 93 4.25 -11.57 0.44
N SER A 94 3.84 -12.04 -0.74
CA SER A 94 2.96 -13.20 -0.85
C SER A 94 3.59 -14.50 -0.34
N TRP A 95 4.93 -14.64 -0.35
CA TRP A 95 5.61 -15.91 -0.06
C TRP A 95 6.80 -15.83 0.91
N ILE A 96 7.38 -14.65 1.18
CA ILE A 96 8.50 -14.51 2.12
C ILE A 96 8.04 -14.55 3.59
N PRO A 97 8.88 -15.02 4.53
CA PRO A 97 8.67 -14.83 5.96
C PRO A 97 8.78 -13.34 6.33
N LEU A 98 7.66 -12.75 6.74
CA LEU A 98 7.57 -11.30 6.97
C LEU A 98 8.09 -10.83 8.34
N SER A 99 8.06 -11.67 9.38
CA SER A 99 8.43 -11.27 10.74
C SER A 99 9.86 -10.72 10.88
N ALA A 100 10.78 -11.22 10.05
CA ALA A 100 12.18 -10.75 10.00
C ALA A 100 12.43 -9.69 8.92
N SER A 101 11.46 -9.45 8.02
CA SER A 101 11.67 -8.69 6.77
C SER A 101 10.96 -7.34 6.74
N ILE A 102 9.91 -7.16 7.54
CA ILE A 102 9.19 -5.89 7.62
C ILE A 102 9.91 -4.94 8.56
N THR A 103 10.12 -3.71 8.09
CA THR A 103 10.60 -2.59 8.90
C THR A 103 9.54 -1.48 8.98
N PRO A 104 9.56 -0.64 10.03
CA PRO A 104 8.68 0.53 10.10
C PRO A 104 8.86 1.52 8.94
N SER A 105 10.07 1.62 8.37
CA SER A 105 10.36 2.49 7.22
C SER A 105 9.67 1.97 5.95
N LEU A 106 9.77 0.67 5.66
CA LEU A 106 9.07 0.04 4.55
C LEU A 106 7.56 0.27 4.65
N LEU A 107 6.99 0.05 5.84
CA LEU A 107 5.56 0.30 6.09
C LEU A 107 5.19 1.76 5.81
N THR A 108 6.00 2.70 6.29
CA THR A 108 5.77 4.13 6.06
C THR A 108 5.81 4.47 4.57
N THR A 109 6.76 3.91 3.83
CA THR A 109 6.90 4.13 2.38
C THR A 109 5.69 3.62 1.60
N ILE A 110 5.24 2.38 1.83
CA ILE A 110 4.07 1.83 1.12
C ILE A 110 2.77 2.58 1.48
N PHE A 111 2.59 2.97 2.75
CA PHE A 111 1.44 3.80 3.12
C PHE A 111 1.50 5.20 2.51
N HIS A 112 2.70 5.76 2.28
CA HIS A 112 2.83 7.01 1.54
C HIS A 112 2.29 6.86 0.10
N PHE A 113 2.63 5.77 -0.59
CA PHE A 113 2.06 5.47 -1.91
C PHE A 113 0.55 5.22 -1.87
N ALA A 114 0.02 4.58 -0.82
CA ALA A 114 -1.43 4.40 -0.67
C ALA A 114 -2.20 5.73 -0.62
N ARG A 115 -1.55 6.84 -0.24
CA ARG A 115 -2.18 8.18 -0.23
C ARG A 115 -2.49 8.69 -1.64
N PHE A 116 -1.84 8.17 -2.69
CA PHE A 116 -2.09 8.53 -4.08
C PHE A 116 -3.51 8.15 -4.53
N GLY A 117 -4.01 6.99 -4.10
CA GLY A 117 -5.34 6.50 -4.49
C GLY A 117 -6.49 7.34 -3.95
N CYS A 118 -6.28 8.05 -2.83
CA CYS A 118 -7.26 8.97 -2.23
C CYS A 118 -6.96 10.46 -2.51
N ASP A 119 -6.05 10.80 -3.44
CA ASP A 119 -5.80 12.19 -3.86
C ASP A 119 -6.59 12.59 -5.10
N ILE A 120 -7.76 13.17 -4.86
CA ILE A 120 -8.71 13.60 -5.88
C ILE A 120 -8.20 14.84 -6.66
N ARG A 121 -7.23 15.59 -6.11
CA ARG A 121 -6.68 16.79 -6.74
C ARG A 121 -6.08 16.51 -8.12
N ALA A 122 -5.45 15.34 -8.28
CA ALA A 122 -4.86 14.93 -9.55
C ALA A 122 -5.93 14.78 -10.65
N ARG A 123 -7.08 14.17 -10.34
CA ARG A 123 -8.18 14.02 -11.30
C ARG A 123 -8.88 15.32 -11.65
N LYS A 124 -9.02 16.24 -10.70
CA LYS A 124 -9.62 17.57 -10.94
C LYS A 124 -8.73 18.44 -11.84
N MET A 125 -7.40 18.40 -11.68
CA MET A 125 -6.49 19.11 -12.60
C MET A 125 -6.54 18.54 -14.03
N ALA A 126 -6.69 17.22 -14.18
CA ALA A 126 -6.81 16.58 -15.49
C ALA A 126 -8.09 17.00 -16.24
N SER A 127 -9.22 17.13 -15.54
CA SER A 127 -10.51 17.48 -16.14
C SER A 127 -10.60 18.96 -16.57
N VAL A 128 -9.89 19.88 -15.90
CA VAL A 128 -9.97 21.33 -16.19
C VAL A 128 -9.20 21.71 -17.45
N ASN A 129 -8.11 20.99 -17.78
CA ASN A 129 -7.23 21.35 -18.89
C ASN A 129 -7.65 20.76 -20.25
N GLY A 130 -8.77 20.02 -20.34
CA GLY A 130 -9.36 19.54 -21.61
C GLY A 130 -8.44 18.67 -22.49
N SER A 131 -7.25 18.30 -22.01
CA SER A 131 -6.24 17.58 -22.76
C SER A 131 -6.32 16.09 -22.44
N SER A 132 -6.62 15.27 -23.46
CA SER A 132 -6.69 13.81 -23.38
C SER A 132 -5.39 13.12 -22.91
N GLN A 133 -4.27 13.86 -22.79
CA GLN A 133 -3.02 13.36 -22.22
C GLN A 133 -2.97 13.46 -20.69
N ASN A 134 -3.68 14.41 -20.07
CA ASN A 134 -3.70 14.57 -18.61
C ASN A 134 -4.68 13.62 -17.91
N CYS A 135 -5.68 13.08 -18.60
CA CYS A 135 -6.57 12.08 -18.01
C CYS A 135 -5.86 10.74 -17.78
N VAL A 136 -4.93 10.37 -18.66
CA VAL A 136 -4.10 9.15 -18.54
C VAL A 136 -3.15 9.25 -17.33
N SER A 137 -2.49 10.40 -17.12
CA SER A 137 -1.60 10.59 -15.97
C SER A 137 -2.34 10.56 -14.63
N GLY A 138 -3.59 11.05 -14.58
CA GLY A 138 -4.45 10.93 -13.39
C GLY A 138 -4.82 9.47 -13.04
N GLN A 139 -4.90 8.60 -14.06
CA GLN A 139 -5.26 7.19 -13.91
C GLN A 139 -4.06 6.34 -13.44
N GLU A 140 -2.88 6.55 -14.03
CA GLU A 140 -1.63 5.91 -13.60
C GLU A 140 -1.24 6.32 -12.17
N ARG A 141 -1.47 7.60 -11.81
CA ARG A 141 -1.26 8.07 -10.45
C ARG A 141 -2.18 7.38 -9.44
N GLY A 142 -3.43 7.12 -9.81
CA GLY A 142 -4.37 6.34 -9.01
C GLY A 142 -3.93 4.88 -8.84
N ARG A 143 -3.39 4.28 -9.90
CA ARG A 143 -2.85 2.90 -9.91
C ARG A 143 -1.76 2.69 -8.85
N LEU A 144 -0.89 3.67 -8.61
CA LEU A 144 0.11 3.59 -7.52
C LEU A 144 -0.54 3.38 -6.15
N GLY A 145 -1.67 4.03 -5.90
CA GLY A 145 -2.46 3.84 -4.68
C GLY A 145 -3.02 2.42 -4.57
N VAL A 146 -3.54 1.88 -5.68
CA VAL A 146 -4.07 0.50 -5.74
C VAL A 146 -2.96 -0.53 -5.47
N LEU A 147 -1.81 -0.41 -6.15
CA LEU A 147 -0.67 -1.30 -5.98
C LEU A 147 -0.12 -1.26 -4.54
N ALA A 148 -0.06 -0.07 -3.94
CA ALA A 148 0.34 0.08 -2.56
C ALA A 148 -0.66 -0.55 -1.57
N MET A 149 -1.97 -0.42 -1.83
CA MET A 149 -2.98 -1.11 -1.03
C MET A 149 -2.88 -2.64 -1.17
N SER A 150 -2.54 -3.15 -2.35
CA SER A 150 -2.24 -4.59 -2.52
C SER A 150 -1.05 -5.03 -1.67
N CYS A 151 0.04 -4.27 -1.65
CA CYS A 151 1.17 -4.54 -0.76
C CYS A 151 0.75 -4.57 0.71
N ILE A 152 -0.04 -3.57 1.14
CA ILE A 152 -0.54 -3.47 2.52
C ILE A 152 -1.42 -4.67 2.86
N ASN A 153 -2.35 -5.07 1.98
CA ASN A 153 -3.21 -6.23 2.21
C ASN A 153 -2.43 -7.54 2.34
N GLU A 154 -1.42 -7.76 1.50
CA GLU A 154 -0.52 -8.92 1.63
C GLU A 154 0.14 -8.93 3.02
N LEU A 155 0.72 -7.81 3.45
CA LEU A 155 1.35 -7.71 4.77
C LEU A 155 0.35 -7.97 5.92
N MET A 156 -0.82 -7.35 5.84
CA MET A 156 -1.85 -7.41 6.87
C MET A 156 -2.47 -8.81 6.98
N SER A 157 -2.59 -9.52 5.85
CA SER A 157 -3.16 -10.87 5.77
C SER A 157 -2.29 -11.94 6.45
N LYS A 158 -0.95 -11.77 6.46
CA LYS A 158 -0.04 -12.76 7.06
C LYS A 158 -0.09 -12.77 8.59
N ASN A 159 -0.73 -11.79 9.22
CA ASN A 159 -0.88 -11.70 10.68
C ASN A 159 0.45 -11.79 11.46
N CYS A 160 1.56 -11.37 10.86
CA CYS A 160 2.88 -11.53 11.46
C CYS A 160 3.07 -10.61 12.68
N VAL A 161 4.11 -10.93 13.47
CA VAL A 161 4.59 -10.12 14.61
C VAL A 161 6.06 -9.79 14.31
N PRO A 162 6.37 -8.59 13.79
CA PRO A 162 7.75 -8.18 13.52
C PRO A 162 8.58 -8.03 14.79
N MET A 163 9.92 -8.04 14.67
CA MET A 163 10.83 -7.83 15.82
C MET A 163 10.59 -6.49 16.52
N GLU A 164 10.33 -5.43 15.74
CA GLU A 164 9.96 -4.09 16.23
C GLU A 164 8.44 -3.92 16.29
N PHE A 165 7.77 -4.87 16.97
CA PHE A 165 6.31 -5.00 16.94
C PHE A 165 5.56 -3.73 17.36
N GLU A 166 5.98 -3.08 18.45
CA GLU A 166 5.30 -1.88 18.97
C GLU A 166 5.35 -0.70 18.00
N GLU A 167 6.53 -0.40 17.43
CA GLU A 167 6.64 0.69 16.44
C GLU A 167 5.87 0.33 15.16
N TYR A 168 6.00 -0.91 14.68
CA TYR A 168 5.25 -1.39 13.51
C TYR A 168 3.74 -1.19 13.69
N LEU A 169 3.21 -1.60 14.84
CA LEU A 169 1.81 -1.54 15.16
C LEU A 169 1.31 -0.08 15.31
N LEU A 170 2.09 0.77 15.98
CA LEU A 170 1.79 2.20 16.10
C LEU A 170 1.74 2.88 14.73
N ARG A 171 2.72 2.60 13.85
CA ARG A 171 2.77 3.15 12.49
C ARG A 171 1.58 2.68 11.67
N MET A 172 1.27 1.39 11.70
CA MET A 172 0.11 0.83 11.03
C MET A 172 -1.17 1.54 11.46
N PHE A 173 -1.38 1.69 12.77
CA PHE A 173 -2.54 2.38 13.30
C PHE A 173 -2.61 3.85 12.82
N GLN A 174 -1.53 4.61 12.99
CA GLN A 174 -1.47 6.02 12.58
C GLN A 174 -1.78 6.21 11.10
N GLN A 175 -1.24 5.33 10.24
CA GLN A 175 -1.47 5.39 8.79
C GLN A 175 -2.90 4.98 8.42
N THR A 176 -3.46 3.97 9.08
CA THR A 176 -4.87 3.56 8.93
C THR A 176 -5.79 4.73 9.22
N PHE A 177 -5.60 5.35 10.39
CA PHE A 177 -6.40 6.47 10.85
C PHE A 177 -6.27 7.66 9.89
N TYR A 178 -5.05 7.98 9.45
CA TYR A 178 -4.81 9.03 8.47
C TYR A 178 -5.56 8.81 7.15
N LEU A 179 -5.48 7.61 6.56
CA LEU A 179 -6.15 7.32 5.29
C LEU A 179 -7.67 7.38 5.43
N LEU A 180 -8.20 6.78 6.51
CA LEU A 180 -9.63 6.79 6.77
C LEU A 180 -10.14 8.22 7.00
N GLN A 181 -9.44 9.01 7.80
CA GLN A 181 -9.70 10.45 7.95
C GLN A 181 -9.66 11.18 6.61
N LYS A 182 -8.68 10.90 5.75
CA LYS A 182 -8.58 11.56 4.45
C LYS A 182 -9.80 11.24 3.58
N ILE A 183 -10.34 10.02 3.64
CA ILE A 183 -11.52 9.60 2.89
C ILE A 183 -12.83 10.14 3.50
N THR A 184 -12.91 10.23 4.83
CA THR A 184 -14.15 10.57 5.56
C THR A 184 -14.09 11.93 6.27
N LYS A 185 -13.16 12.81 5.87
CA LYS A 185 -12.78 14.03 6.62
C LYS A 185 -13.96 14.95 6.91
N ASP A 186 -14.90 15.04 5.97
CA ASP A 186 -16.00 15.97 6.04
C ASP A 186 -17.13 15.44 6.91
N ASN A 187 -17.79 16.33 7.66
CA ASN A 187 -18.85 15.96 8.60
C ASN A 187 -20.22 15.75 7.95
N ASN A 188 -20.38 16.08 6.67
CA ASN A 188 -21.65 15.90 5.97
C ASN A 188 -21.69 14.53 5.28
N ALA A 189 -22.81 13.82 5.47
CA ALA A 189 -23.12 12.55 4.82
C ALA A 189 -22.95 12.61 3.30
N HIS A 190 -23.49 13.67 2.68
CA HIS A 190 -23.44 13.84 1.22
C HIS A 190 -22.02 14.02 0.69
N THR A 191 -21.15 14.69 1.43
CA THR A 191 -19.75 14.91 1.01
C THR A 191 -18.92 13.64 1.08
N VAL A 192 -19.15 12.78 2.09
CA VAL A 192 -18.44 11.48 2.18
C VAL A 192 -18.86 10.57 1.04
N LYS A 193 -20.17 10.45 0.77
CA LYS A 193 -20.67 9.64 -0.35
C LYS A 193 -20.12 10.12 -1.69
N SER A 194 -20.25 11.41 -2.01
CA SER A 194 -19.72 11.98 -3.25
C SER A 194 -18.21 11.76 -3.38
N ARG A 195 -17.48 11.84 -2.27
CA ARG A 195 -16.04 11.55 -2.26
C ARG A 195 -15.74 10.10 -2.58
N LEU A 196 -16.50 9.14 -2.03
CA LEU A 196 -16.32 7.72 -2.32
C LEU A 196 -16.67 7.39 -3.79
N GLU A 197 -17.72 8.01 -4.35
CA GLU A 197 -18.06 7.91 -5.79
C GLU A 197 -16.95 8.47 -6.69
N GLU A 198 -16.27 9.52 -6.22
CA GLU A 198 -15.11 10.07 -6.88
C GLU A 198 -13.86 9.21 -6.71
N LEU A 199 -13.80 8.10 -5.96
CA LEU A 199 -12.58 7.28 -5.84
C LEU A 199 -12.54 6.15 -6.88
N ASP A 200 -11.33 5.65 -7.15
CA ASP A 200 -11.16 4.48 -8.01
C ASP A 200 -11.77 3.25 -7.32
N GLU A 201 -12.60 2.49 -8.04
CA GLU A 201 -13.32 1.34 -7.50
C GLU A 201 -12.36 0.26 -6.98
N SER A 202 -11.27 -0.02 -7.71
CA SER A 202 -10.26 -0.99 -7.27
C SER A 202 -9.54 -0.52 -6.00
N TYR A 203 -9.35 0.79 -5.84
CA TYR A 203 -8.81 1.34 -4.60
C TYR A 203 -9.78 1.18 -3.42
N ILE A 204 -11.07 1.45 -3.63
CA ILE A 204 -12.10 1.27 -2.60
C ILE A 204 -12.21 -0.19 -2.16
N GLU A 205 -12.22 -1.13 -3.11
CA GLU A 205 -12.23 -2.57 -2.84
C GLU A 205 -11.05 -2.95 -1.94
N LYS A 206 -9.82 -2.60 -2.36
CA LYS A 206 -8.60 -2.95 -1.61
C LYS A 206 -8.52 -2.23 -0.26
N PHE A 207 -9.00 -1.01 -0.14
CA PHE A 207 -9.09 -0.29 1.14
C PHE A 207 -10.14 -0.90 2.07
N THR A 208 -11.24 -1.42 1.52
CA THR A 208 -12.24 -2.15 2.30
C THR A 208 -11.66 -3.46 2.84
N ASP A 209 -10.97 -4.23 2.00
CA ASP A 209 -10.25 -5.46 2.41
C ASP A 209 -9.28 -5.17 3.55
N PHE A 210 -8.52 -4.08 3.42
CA PHE A 210 -7.60 -3.61 4.45
C PHE A 210 -8.30 -3.31 5.77
N LEU A 211 -9.40 -2.55 5.75
CA LEU A 211 -10.16 -2.23 6.96
C LEU A 211 -10.72 -3.51 7.62
N ARG A 212 -11.19 -4.48 6.84
CA ARG A 212 -11.64 -5.78 7.37
C ARG A 212 -10.50 -6.53 8.06
N LEU A 213 -9.33 -6.62 7.43
CA LEU A 213 -8.15 -7.24 8.02
C LEU A 213 -7.73 -6.51 9.30
N PHE A 214 -7.68 -5.19 9.26
CA PHE A 214 -7.30 -4.37 10.40
C PHE A 214 -8.25 -4.59 11.59
N VAL A 215 -9.57 -4.47 11.39
CA VAL A 215 -10.57 -4.63 12.45
C VAL A 215 -10.61 -6.06 12.99
N SER A 216 -10.57 -7.06 12.10
CA SER A 216 -10.74 -8.47 12.49
C SER A 216 -9.50 -9.07 13.15
N VAL A 217 -8.31 -8.61 12.75
CA VAL A 217 -7.05 -9.25 13.13
C VAL A 217 -6.20 -8.35 14.03
N HIS A 218 -6.07 -7.07 13.70
CA HIS A 218 -5.06 -6.20 14.29
C HIS A 218 -5.59 -5.24 15.35
N LEU A 219 -6.89 -4.91 15.35
CA LEU A 219 -7.50 -3.98 16.30
C LEU A 219 -7.32 -4.43 17.75
N ARG A 220 -7.48 -5.74 18.02
CA ARG A 220 -7.26 -6.31 19.37
C ARG A 220 -5.83 -6.13 19.88
N ARG A 221 -4.85 -5.95 18.98
CA ARG A 221 -3.45 -5.75 19.34
C ARG A 221 -3.20 -4.33 19.87
N ILE A 222 -4.06 -3.36 19.50
CA ILE A 222 -3.91 -1.93 19.86
C ILE A 222 -4.98 -1.38 20.79
N GLU A 223 -6.09 -2.09 21.00
CA GLU A 223 -7.23 -1.55 21.75
C GLU A 223 -6.91 -1.20 23.22
N SER A 224 -5.88 -1.83 23.80
CA SER A 224 -5.40 -1.55 25.15
C SER A 224 -4.41 -0.37 25.20
N TYR A 225 -3.96 0.14 24.05
CA TYR A 225 -3.00 1.24 23.97
C TYR A 225 -3.70 2.56 24.30
N SER A 226 -3.28 3.22 25.39
CA SER A 226 -3.98 4.40 25.95
C SER A 226 -4.07 5.58 24.99
N GLN A 227 -3.18 5.67 24.01
CA GLN A 227 -3.19 6.73 22.99
C GLN A 227 -4.05 6.40 21.77
N PHE A 228 -4.69 5.23 21.72
CA PHE A 228 -5.55 4.82 20.61
C PHE A 228 -6.91 5.53 20.70
N PRO A 229 -7.23 6.47 19.80
CA PRO A 229 -8.52 7.18 19.75
C PRO A 229 -9.61 6.27 19.17
N VAL A 230 -10.00 5.24 19.93
CA VAL A 230 -10.94 4.20 19.47
C VAL A 230 -12.29 4.77 19.05
N VAL A 231 -12.79 5.76 19.78
CA VAL A 231 -14.10 6.38 19.51
C VAL A 231 -14.07 7.13 18.19
N GLU A 232 -13.01 7.91 17.94
CA GLU A 232 -12.81 8.61 16.69
C GLU A 232 -12.62 7.62 15.54
N PHE A 233 -11.87 6.54 15.73
CA PHE A 233 -11.69 5.51 14.71
C PHE A 233 -13.04 4.87 14.32
N LEU A 234 -13.84 4.46 15.31
CA LEU A 234 -15.16 3.89 15.08
C LEU A 234 -16.11 4.89 14.41
N THR A 235 -16.01 6.18 14.75
CA THR A 235 -16.79 7.24 14.09
C THR A 235 -16.44 7.36 12.60
N LEU A 236 -15.15 7.31 12.26
CA LEU A 236 -14.69 7.36 10.87
C LEU A 236 -15.07 6.08 10.12
N LEU A 237 -14.95 4.92 10.76
CA LEU A 237 -15.35 3.64 10.18
C LEU A 237 -16.85 3.61 9.91
N PHE A 238 -17.67 4.08 10.85
CA PHE A 238 -19.11 4.25 10.67
C PHE A 238 -19.40 5.15 9.47
N LYS A 239 -18.74 6.32 9.37
CA LYS A 239 -18.89 7.21 8.21
C LYS A 239 -18.53 6.50 6.91
N TYR A 240 -17.41 5.77 6.86
CA TYR A 240 -16.99 5.03 5.68
C TYR A 240 -18.03 3.97 5.26
N THR A 241 -18.47 3.14 6.21
CA THR A 241 -19.42 2.04 5.96
C THR A 241 -20.78 2.53 5.51
N PHE A 242 -21.42 3.44 6.26
CA PHE A 242 -22.81 3.83 6.01
C PHE A 242 -22.98 4.83 4.86
N HIS A 243 -21.88 5.37 4.31
CA HIS A 243 -21.91 6.26 3.15
C HIS A 243 -21.34 5.62 1.88
N GLN A 244 -21.12 4.29 1.89
CA GLN A 244 -20.76 3.56 0.68
C GLN A 244 -21.76 3.88 -0.46
N PRO A 245 -21.27 4.11 -1.69
CA PRO A 245 -22.13 4.56 -2.78
C PRO A 245 -23.04 3.45 -3.32
N THR A 246 -22.64 2.19 -3.15
CA THR A 246 -23.35 1.00 -3.62
C THR A 246 -23.71 0.07 -2.46
N HIS A 247 -24.78 -0.71 -2.63
CA HIS A 247 -25.15 -1.75 -1.67
C HIS A 247 -24.06 -2.81 -1.53
N GLU A 248 -23.40 -3.19 -2.62
CA GLU A 248 -22.30 -4.15 -2.63
C GLU A 248 -21.09 -3.64 -1.81
N GLY A 249 -20.74 -2.36 -1.94
CA GLY A 249 -19.71 -1.72 -1.13
C GLY A 249 -20.07 -1.69 0.36
N TYR A 250 -21.34 -1.42 0.68
CA TYR A 250 -21.84 -1.51 2.05
C TYR A 250 -21.74 -2.93 2.62
N PHE A 251 -22.21 -3.96 1.89
CA PHE A 251 -22.09 -5.35 2.32
C PHE A 251 -20.63 -5.80 2.43
N SER A 252 -19.76 -5.25 1.60
CA SER A 252 -18.32 -5.46 1.70
C SER A 252 -17.71 -4.80 2.94
N CYS A 253 -18.40 -3.95 3.68
CA CYS A 253 -17.90 -3.44 4.95
C CYS A 253 -18.30 -4.30 6.15
N LEU A 254 -19.22 -5.25 5.96
CA LEU A 254 -19.74 -6.15 6.99
C LEU A 254 -18.98 -7.48 7.00
#